data_AF-A0A1E3HNJ9-F1
#
_entry.id   AF-A0A1E3HNJ9-F1
#
_cell.length_a   1.000
_cell.length_b   1.000
_cell.length_c   1.000
_cell.angle_alpha   90.00
_cell.angle_beta   90.00
_cell.angle_gamma   90.00
#
_symmetry.space_group_name_H-M   'P 1'
#
loop_
_entity.id
_entity.type
_entity.pdbx_description
1 polymer ?
#
loop_
_entity_poly.entity_id
_entity_poly.type
_entity_poly.pdbx_seq_one_letter_code
_entity_poly.pdbx_strand_id
1 'polypeptide(L)'
;MVEIPVHPPGRLAQHLRVTTRCTKSGYDLEEELKAGKIAIRLTDEQSQSPLSLDGIWSTSMKNPASKQETKRYWERMRKECTDPQEGFFLRWENIESMMRHVEGGFTDWNPDDHASEWISLSVDFDWIIYQIAYRLFHRKRSYVIMSIIRLPDGDGHGSSLIVGNPVKAASKKGGDFRDRRGYKFSRRFAERLAYRRIPKSCIEQSMVFTAYVSSCARGPRIDHRYSLLASSPDDTRQVSQRPWTESGHQMGRRPLF
;
A
#
# COMPACT_ATOMS: atom_id res chain seq x y z
N MET A 1 -25.25 -3.50 13.83
CA MET A 1 -24.49 -4.23 12.78
C MET A 1 -24.91 -3.59 11.47
N VAL A 2 -24.05 -2.78 10.85
CA VAL A 2 -24.38 -2.17 9.55
C VAL A 2 -24.09 -3.21 8.49
N GLU A 3 -25.14 -3.85 7.96
CA GLU A 3 -25.01 -4.69 6.77
C GLU A 3 -24.57 -3.80 5.62
N ILE A 4 -23.30 -3.86 5.25
CA ILE A 4 -22.83 -3.30 3.98
C ILE A 4 -23.44 -4.22 2.93
N PRO A 5 -24.37 -3.74 2.08
CA PRO A 5 -24.95 -4.59 1.05
C PRO A 5 -23.82 -5.14 0.20
N VAL A 6 -23.76 -6.46 0.02
CA VAL A 6 -22.83 -7.11 -0.91
C VAL A 6 -23.27 -6.71 -2.32
N HIS A 7 -22.83 -5.54 -2.74
CA HIS A 7 -23.04 -5.06 -4.08
C HIS A 7 -22.14 -5.90 -5.01
N PRO A 8 -22.65 -6.34 -6.17
CA PRO A 8 -21.79 -6.84 -7.24
C PRO A 8 -20.63 -5.85 -7.44
N PRO A 9 -19.38 -6.31 -7.67
CA PRO A 9 -18.21 -5.44 -7.66
C PRO A 9 -18.35 -4.17 -8.52
N GLY A 10 -19.09 -4.25 -9.64
CA GLY A 10 -19.40 -3.09 -10.48
C GLY A 10 -20.29 -2.02 -9.82
N ARG A 11 -21.31 -2.42 -9.04
CA ARG A 11 -22.16 -1.47 -8.30
C ARG A 11 -21.38 -0.81 -7.16
N LEU A 12 -20.55 -1.58 -6.46
CA LEU A 12 -19.65 -1.05 -5.43
C LEU A 12 -18.64 -0.07 -6.04
N ALA A 13 -18.03 -0.43 -7.17
CA ALA A 13 -17.10 0.43 -7.89
C ALA A 13 -17.77 1.74 -8.33
N GLN A 14 -18.99 1.68 -8.86
CA GLN A 14 -19.78 2.86 -9.24
C GLN A 14 -20.08 3.75 -8.03
N HIS A 15 -20.50 3.16 -6.91
CA HIS A 15 -20.78 3.88 -5.67
C HIS A 15 -19.54 4.61 -5.14
N LEU A 16 -18.41 3.90 -5.10
CA LEU A 16 -17.11 4.42 -4.66
C LEU A 16 -16.41 5.29 -5.71
N ARG A 17 -16.97 5.41 -6.93
CA ARG A 17 -16.39 6.09 -8.10
C ARG A 17 -14.95 5.62 -8.40
N VAL A 18 -14.77 4.31 -8.36
CA VAL A 18 -13.52 3.60 -8.71
C VAL A 18 -13.78 2.60 -9.83
N THR A 19 -12.72 1.94 -10.30
CA THR A 19 -12.79 0.93 -11.36
C THR A 19 -12.67 -0.49 -10.79
N THR A 20 -13.03 -1.51 -11.58
CA THR A 20 -12.80 -2.93 -11.22
C THR A 20 -11.63 -3.55 -11.98
N ARG A 21 -10.96 -2.78 -12.83
CA ARG A 21 -9.86 -3.25 -13.70
C ARG A 21 -8.71 -2.27 -13.65
N CYS A 22 -7.49 -2.77 -13.56
CA CYS A 22 -6.29 -1.95 -13.73
C CYS A 22 -6.04 -1.67 -15.22
N THR A 23 -5.61 -0.44 -15.54
CA THR A 23 -5.15 -0.10 -16.90
C THR A 23 -3.71 -0.51 -17.16
N LYS A 24 -2.95 -0.86 -16.12
CA LYS A 24 -1.56 -1.31 -16.18
C LYS A 24 -1.47 -2.80 -15.87
N SER A 25 -0.51 -3.50 -16.48
CA SER A 25 -0.20 -4.86 -16.06
C SER A 25 0.47 -4.86 -14.68
N GLY A 26 0.54 -6.01 -14.01
CA GLY A 26 1.29 -6.12 -12.76
C GLY A 26 2.79 -5.83 -12.96
N TYR A 27 3.35 -6.26 -14.10
CA TYR A 27 4.73 -5.98 -14.48
C TYR A 27 4.98 -4.47 -14.62
N ASP A 28 4.11 -3.75 -15.34
CA ASP A 28 4.26 -2.29 -15.51
C ASP A 28 4.15 -1.55 -14.17
N LEU A 29 3.27 -2.00 -13.28
CA LEU A 29 3.15 -1.45 -11.93
C LEU A 29 4.43 -1.66 -11.13
N GLU A 30 4.98 -2.87 -11.14
CA GLU A 30 6.20 -3.20 -10.41
C GLU A 30 7.39 -2.37 -10.92
N GLU A 31 7.54 -2.23 -12.24
CA GLU A 31 8.59 -1.40 -12.84
C GLU A 31 8.45 0.08 -12.47
N GLU A 32 7.24 0.65 -12.52
CA GLU A 32 7.03 2.05 -12.11
C GLU A 32 7.23 2.27 -10.60
N LEU A 33 6.90 1.27 -9.76
CA LEU A 33 7.17 1.31 -8.32
C LEU A 33 8.67 1.29 -8.02
N LYS A 34 9.42 0.37 -8.66
CA LYS A 34 10.88 0.26 -8.55
C LYS A 34 11.59 1.53 -9.03
N ALA A 35 11.10 2.11 -10.13
CA ALA A 35 11.60 3.36 -10.67
C ALA A 35 11.27 4.58 -9.80
N GLY A 36 10.47 4.43 -8.73
CA GLY A 36 10.07 5.52 -7.85
C GLY A 36 9.12 6.52 -8.51
N LYS A 37 8.44 6.13 -9.60
CA LYS A 37 7.50 6.98 -10.33
C LYS A 37 6.10 6.96 -9.72
N ILE A 38 5.74 5.87 -9.06
CA ILE A 38 4.45 5.72 -8.38
C ILE A 38 4.63 5.14 -6.97
N ALA A 39 3.60 5.29 -6.16
CA ALA A 39 3.39 4.54 -4.92
C ALA A 39 1.93 4.12 -4.82
N ILE A 40 1.63 3.10 -4.03
CA ILE A 40 0.27 2.61 -3.84
C ILE A 40 -0.25 2.94 -2.44
N ARG A 41 -1.49 3.45 -2.38
CA ARG A 41 -2.28 3.51 -1.15
C ARG A 41 -3.34 2.42 -1.18
N LEU A 42 -3.49 1.69 -0.07
CA LEU A 42 -4.60 0.78 0.16
C LEU A 42 -5.57 1.40 1.16
N THR A 43 -6.87 1.38 0.84
CA THR A 43 -7.94 1.79 1.76
C THR A 43 -9.06 0.74 1.80
N ASP A 44 -9.72 0.60 2.93
CA ASP A 44 -10.86 -0.28 3.19
C ASP A 44 -11.87 0.45 4.09
N GLU A 45 -12.95 -0.23 4.49
CA GLU A 45 -14.00 0.38 5.32
C GLU A 45 -13.54 0.83 6.73
N GLN A 46 -12.35 0.44 7.18
CA GLN A 46 -11.78 0.87 8.46
C GLN A 46 -10.60 1.84 8.31
N SER A 47 -10.33 2.31 7.10
CA SER A 47 -9.25 3.26 6.86
C SER A 47 -9.61 4.64 7.41
N GLN A 48 -8.83 5.12 8.40
CA GLN A 48 -9.00 6.44 8.99
C GLN A 48 -8.75 7.60 8.00
N SER A 49 -7.95 7.33 6.97
CA SER A 49 -7.72 8.22 5.82
C SER A 49 -8.32 7.60 4.56
N PRO A 50 -9.66 7.67 4.38
CA PRO A 50 -10.33 7.04 3.25
C PRO A 50 -10.14 7.84 1.95
N LEU A 51 -10.38 7.17 0.82
CA LEU A 51 -10.46 7.83 -0.48
C LEU A 51 -11.74 8.68 -0.58
N SER A 52 -11.59 9.94 -0.99
CA SER A 52 -12.69 10.89 -1.24
C SER A 52 -12.61 11.49 -2.65
N LEU A 53 -13.61 12.32 -3.00
CA LEU A 53 -13.66 13.00 -4.30
C LEU A 53 -12.49 13.98 -4.51
N ASP A 54 -12.01 14.63 -3.44
CA ASP A 54 -10.92 15.61 -3.50
C ASP A 54 -9.53 14.99 -3.27
N GLY A 55 -9.47 13.66 -3.08
CA GLY A 55 -8.25 12.89 -2.82
C GLY A 55 -8.29 12.15 -1.48
N ILE A 56 -7.14 12.01 -0.83
CA ILE A 56 -6.98 11.35 0.48
C ILE A 56 -6.44 12.38 1.47
N TRP A 57 -7.02 12.42 2.66
CA TRP A 57 -6.59 13.30 3.74
C TRP A 57 -6.10 12.48 4.92
N SER A 58 -5.03 12.95 5.55
CA SER A 58 -4.58 12.46 6.85
C SER A 58 -5.64 12.77 7.91
N THR A 59 -5.49 12.18 9.08
CA THR A 59 -6.32 12.47 10.26
C THR A 59 -5.89 13.72 11.02
N SER A 60 -4.98 14.54 10.49
CA SER A 60 -4.43 15.68 11.22
C SER A 60 -5.50 16.73 11.57
N MET A 61 -5.52 17.14 12.84
CA MET A 61 -6.32 18.30 13.31
C MET A 61 -5.83 19.63 12.72
N LYS A 62 -4.62 19.65 12.13
CA LYS A 62 -4.04 20.82 11.46
C LYS A 62 -4.38 20.84 9.96
N ASN A 63 -5.22 19.93 9.48
CA ASN A 63 -5.69 19.96 8.10
C ASN A 63 -6.47 21.26 7.85
N PRO A 64 -6.22 21.96 6.73
CA PRO A 64 -6.98 23.14 6.35
C PRO A 64 -8.47 22.81 6.18
N ALA A 65 -9.36 23.68 6.66
CA ALA A 65 -10.81 23.47 6.59
C ALA A 65 -11.38 23.78 5.19
N SER A 66 -10.67 24.58 4.39
CA SER A 66 -11.12 25.01 3.06
C SER A 66 -10.10 24.77 1.95
N LYS A 67 -10.58 24.77 0.70
CA LYS A 67 -9.73 24.67 -0.52
C LYS A 67 -8.73 25.83 -0.62
N GLN A 68 -9.13 27.04 -0.24
CA GLN A 68 -8.28 28.23 -0.32
C GLN A 68 -7.17 28.20 0.74
N GLU A 69 -7.48 27.81 1.97
CA GLU A 69 -6.47 27.60 3.02
C GLU A 69 -5.50 26.49 2.64
N THR A 70 -6.01 25.42 2.02
CA THR A 70 -5.18 24.34 1.49
C THR A 70 -4.16 24.87 0.49
N LYS A 71 -4.60 25.68 -0.49
CA LYS A 71 -3.70 26.29 -1.48
C LYS A 71 -2.63 27.16 -0.81
N ARG A 72 -3.02 28.06 0.09
CA ARG A 72 -2.10 28.94 0.82
C ARG A 72 -1.11 28.17 1.69
N TYR A 73 -1.55 27.09 2.34
CA TYR A 73 -0.70 26.24 3.16
C TYR A 73 0.40 25.59 2.33
N TRP A 74 0.05 24.98 1.18
CA TRP A 74 1.04 24.35 0.32
C TRP A 74 1.99 25.36 -0.33
N GLU A 75 1.51 26.54 -0.71
CA GLU A 75 2.36 27.64 -1.18
C GLU A 75 3.38 28.07 -0.12
N ARG A 76 2.97 28.13 1.16
CA ARG A 76 3.87 28.43 2.28
C ARG A 76 4.89 27.32 2.49
N MET A 77 4.44 26.07 2.57
CA MET A 77 5.30 24.90 2.75
C MET A 77 6.39 24.82 1.68
N ARG A 78 6.04 25.07 0.41
CA ARG A 78 7.02 25.09 -0.69
C ARG A 78 8.07 26.19 -0.53
N LYS A 79 7.70 27.37 -0.03
CA LYS A 79 8.64 28.48 0.20
C LYS A 79 9.58 28.24 1.37
N GLU A 80 9.10 27.60 2.44
CA GLU A 80 9.87 27.34 3.66
C GLU A 80 10.81 26.13 3.54
N CYS A 81 10.78 25.39 2.42
CA CYS A 81 11.60 24.22 2.19
C CYS A 81 12.60 24.51 1.07
N THR A 82 13.86 24.76 1.44
CA THR A 82 14.97 25.09 0.53
C THR A 82 15.41 23.93 -0.37
N ASP A 83 14.99 22.72 -0.04
CA ASP A 83 14.82 21.58 -0.94
C ASP A 83 13.41 21.05 -0.62
N PRO A 84 12.41 21.24 -1.51
CA PRO A 84 10.99 21.33 -1.12
C PRO A 84 10.44 20.08 -0.42
N GLN A 85 11.18 18.98 -0.49
CA GLN A 85 10.88 17.73 0.19
C GLN A 85 11.95 17.37 1.23
N GLU A 86 13.23 17.37 0.88
CA GLU A 86 14.26 16.84 1.78
C GLU A 86 14.40 17.64 3.08
N GLY A 87 14.44 18.98 3.02
CA GLY A 87 14.62 19.82 4.21
C GLY A 87 13.45 19.70 5.20
N PHE A 88 12.23 19.52 4.69
CA PHE A 88 11.04 19.30 5.51
C PHE A 88 11.11 17.99 6.29
N PHE A 89 11.43 16.88 5.62
CA PHE A 89 11.46 15.56 6.25
C PHE A 89 12.61 15.36 7.21
N LEU A 90 13.68 16.18 7.10
CA LEU A 90 14.86 16.06 7.96
C LEU A 90 14.72 16.79 9.30
N ARG A 91 13.60 17.46 9.56
CA ARG A 91 13.33 18.00 10.89
C ARG A 91 13.08 16.85 11.88
N TRP A 92 13.64 16.96 13.08
CA TRP A 92 13.63 15.87 14.06
C TRP A 92 12.19 15.45 14.42
N GLU A 93 11.34 16.44 14.68
CA GLU A 93 9.93 16.27 15.02
C GLU A 93 9.15 15.57 13.91
N ASN A 94 9.51 15.80 12.64
CA ASN A 94 8.87 15.13 11.51
C ASN A 94 9.30 13.67 11.42
N ILE A 95 10.58 13.37 11.65
CA ILE A 95 11.08 11.98 11.66
C ILE A 95 10.44 11.19 12.80
N GLU A 96 10.40 11.78 13.99
CA GLU A 96 9.75 11.17 15.14
C GLU A 96 8.26 10.90 14.88
N SER A 97 7.55 11.88 14.32
CA SER A 97 6.14 11.75 13.93
C SER A 97 5.93 10.67 12.86
N MET A 98 6.82 10.58 11.87
CA MET A 98 6.81 9.51 10.85
C MET A 98 7.01 8.13 11.48
N MET A 99 8.00 7.96 12.36
CA MET A 99 8.25 6.68 13.03
C MET A 99 7.06 6.26 13.88
N ARG A 100 6.48 7.18 14.65
CA ARG A 100 5.28 6.91 15.46
C ARG A 100 4.08 6.48 14.60
N HIS A 101 3.88 7.10 13.45
CA HIS A 101 2.83 6.69 12.49
C HIS A 101 3.02 5.24 12.04
N VAL A 102 4.23 4.89 11.60
CA VAL A 102 4.54 3.55 11.07
C VAL A 102 4.49 2.48 12.15
N GLU A 103 4.85 2.81 13.38
CA GLU A 103 4.80 1.88 14.52
C GLU A 103 3.39 1.46 14.90
N GLY A 104 2.37 2.09 14.31
CA GLY A 104 0.99 1.79 14.61
C GLY A 104 0.64 2.15 16.05
N GLY A 105 1.17 3.28 16.57
CA GLY A 105 0.88 3.84 17.89
C GLY A 105 -0.58 4.28 18.08
N PHE A 106 -1.50 3.35 17.83
CA PHE A 106 -2.96 3.49 17.81
C PHE A 106 -3.61 2.42 18.70
N THR A 107 -2.92 1.94 19.75
CA THR A 107 -3.40 0.84 20.58
C THR A 107 -4.55 1.22 21.52
N ASP A 108 -4.83 2.49 21.78
CA ASP A 108 -5.87 2.90 22.74
C ASP A 108 -6.51 4.23 22.33
N TRP A 109 -7.69 4.23 21.69
CA TRP A 109 -8.31 5.42 21.08
C TRP A 109 -8.55 6.61 22.06
N ASN A 110 -7.65 7.60 22.04
CA ASN A 110 -7.82 8.99 22.48
C ASN A 110 -7.81 9.96 21.26
N PRO A 111 -8.92 10.64 20.94
CA PRO A 111 -9.02 11.51 19.76
C PRO A 111 -7.98 12.64 19.68
N ASP A 112 -7.39 13.07 20.79
CA ASP A 112 -6.32 14.09 20.81
C ASP A 112 -4.92 13.52 20.50
N ASP A 113 -4.68 12.22 20.72
CA ASP A 113 -3.35 11.57 20.58
C ASP A 113 -3.15 10.80 19.25
N HIS A 114 -4.21 10.59 18.47
CA HIS A 114 -4.19 9.73 17.26
C HIS A 114 -4.32 10.44 15.93
N ALA A 115 -4.34 11.77 15.92
CA ALA A 115 -4.27 12.54 14.69
C ALA A 115 -2.87 12.41 14.07
N SER A 116 -2.73 11.56 13.06
CA SER A 116 -1.51 11.51 12.26
C SER A 116 -1.52 12.54 11.13
N GLU A 117 -0.38 13.18 10.92
CA GLU A 117 -0.13 14.02 9.74
C GLU A 117 0.26 13.21 8.50
N TRP A 118 0.44 11.89 8.64
CA TRP A 118 0.98 11.04 7.59
C TRP A 118 -0.06 10.11 6.99
N ILE A 119 0.08 9.85 5.70
CA ILE A 119 -0.70 8.87 4.95
C ILE A 119 0.30 7.84 4.42
N SER A 120 0.14 6.58 4.84
CA SER A 120 1.03 5.49 4.47
C SER A 120 0.84 5.03 3.03
N LEU A 121 1.95 4.89 2.31
CA LEU A 121 2.06 4.43 0.95
C LEU A 121 3.10 3.31 0.89
N SER A 122 2.95 2.38 -0.05
CA SER A 122 3.93 1.34 -0.30
C SER A 122 4.50 1.47 -1.72
N VAL A 123 5.79 1.18 -1.86
CA VAL A 123 6.42 0.91 -3.17
C VAL A 123 6.84 -0.55 -3.34
N ASP A 124 6.52 -1.41 -2.37
CA ASP A 124 6.77 -2.86 -2.41
C ASP A 124 5.53 -3.56 -2.99
N PHE A 125 5.65 -4.06 -4.23
CA PHE A 125 4.57 -4.70 -4.97
C PHE A 125 4.06 -5.97 -4.28
N ASP A 126 4.96 -6.85 -3.84
CA ASP A 126 4.59 -8.11 -3.17
C ASP A 126 3.86 -7.83 -1.86
N TRP A 127 4.35 -6.85 -1.09
CA TRP A 127 3.69 -6.40 0.12
C TRP A 127 2.28 -5.85 -0.14
N ILE A 128 2.10 -5.08 -1.21
CA ILE A 128 0.79 -4.55 -1.62
C ILE A 128 -0.18 -5.69 -1.91
N ILE A 129 0.23 -6.67 -2.72
CA ILE A 129 -0.61 -7.82 -3.07
C ILE A 129 -0.95 -8.65 -1.84
N TYR A 130 0.06 -8.95 -0.99
CA TYR A 130 -0.14 -9.63 0.28
C TYR A 130 -1.16 -8.89 1.17
N GLN A 131 -1.05 -7.57 1.29
CA GLN A 131 -1.94 -6.76 2.12
C GLN A 131 -3.38 -6.70 1.59
N ILE A 132 -3.58 -6.72 0.27
CA ILE A 132 -4.92 -6.86 -0.33
C ILE A 132 -5.52 -8.20 0.09
N ALA A 133 -4.80 -9.31 -0.13
CA ALA A 133 -5.27 -10.65 0.21
C ALA A 133 -5.52 -10.81 1.72
N TYR A 134 -4.59 -10.35 2.56
CA TYR A 134 -4.70 -10.39 4.01
C TYR A 134 -5.95 -9.64 4.51
N ARG A 135 -6.20 -8.43 4.00
CA ARG A 135 -7.39 -7.65 4.36
C ARG A 135 -8.68 -8.36 3.95
N LEU A 136 -8.77 -8.82 2.70
CA LEU A 136 -9.97 -9.47 2.20
C LEU A 136 -10.27 -10.80 2.90
N PHE A 137 -9.27 -11.68 3.04
CA PHE A 137 -9.51 -13.05 3.51
C PHE A 137 -9.31 -13.23 5.02
N HIS A 138 -8.33 -12.57 5.63
CA HIS A 138 -8.03 -12.76 7.06
C HIS A 138 -8.74 -11.72 7.94
N ARG A 139 -8.76 -10.46 7.51
CA ARG A 139 -9.52 -9.39 8.21
C ARG A 139 -10.98 -9.32 7.80
N LYS A 140 -11.40 -10.15 6.84
CA LYS A 140 -12.78 -10.26 6.33
C LYS A 140 -13.33 -8.91 5.88
N ARG A 141 -12.48 -8.08 5.26
CA ARG A 141 -12.91 -6.81 4.66
C ARG A 141 -13.81 -7.09 3.47
N SER A 142 -14.91 -6.35 3.37
CA SER A 142 -15.83 -6.48 2.22
C SER A 142 -15.14 -6.05 0.93
N TYR A 143 -14.25 -5.06 1.01
CA TYR A 143 -13.47 -4.59 -0.13
C TYR A 143 -12.13 -4.00 0.29
N VAL A 144 -11.23 -3.89 -0.68
CA VAL A 144 -10.00 -3.09 -0.58
C VAL A 144 -9.89 -2.25 -1.84
N ILE A 145 -9.70 -0.95 -1.69
CA ILE A 145 -9.40 -0.03 -2.79
C ILE A 145 -7.89 0.13 -2.87
N MET A 146 -7.33 -0.08 -4.06
CA MET A 146 -5.95 0.25 -4.40
C MET A 146 -5.93 1.53 -5.22
N SER A 147 -5.27 2.56 -4.71
CA SER A 147 -5.06 3.83 -5.39
C SER A 147 -3.61 3.94 -5.87
N ILE A 148 -3.42 4.13 -7.17
CA ILE A 148 -2.13 4.38 -7.80
C ILE A 148 -1.83 5.88 -7.69
N ILE A 149 -0.76 6.21 -6.97
CA ILE A 149 -0.35 7.58 -6.69
C ILE A 149 0.87 7.92 -7.54
N ARG A 150 0.75 8.91 -8.43
CA ARG A 150 1.90 9.47 -9.15
C ARG A 150 2.77 10.25 -8.16
N LEU A 151 4.02 9.83 -8.02
CA LEU A 151 4.99 10.56 -7.23
C LEU A 151 5.50 11.77 -8.03
N PRO A 152 5.85 12.88 -7.37
CA PRO A 152 6.46 14.01 -8.06
C PRO A 152 7.79 13.61 -8.69
N ASP A 153 7.96 13.91 -9.98
CA ASP A 153 9.27 13.96 -10.60
C ASP A 153 10.11 15.00 -9.83
N GLY A 154 11.39 14.70 -9.58
CA GLY A 154 12.28 15.44 -8.66
C GLY A 154 12.51 16.92 -9.00
N ASP A 155 11.83 17.43 -10.02
CA ASP A 155 11.94 18.71 -10.69
C ASP A 155 11.27 19.87 -9.91
N GLY A 156 10.72 19.60 -8.72
CA GLY A 156 10.44 20.60 -7.67
C GLY A 156 9.39 21.68 -7.95
N HIS A 157 8.96 21.90 -9.18
CA HIS A 157 8.08 23.00 -9.56
C HIS A 157 6.63 22.53 -9.73
N GLY A 158 5.84 22.69 -8.66
CA GLY A 158 4.37 22.69 -8.77
C GLY A 158 3.63 21.49 -8.18
N SER A 159 4.33 20.42 -7.76
CA SER A 159 3.65 19.28 -7.13
C SER A 159 2.97 19.69 -5.83
N SER A 160 1.68 19.38 -5.72
CA SER A 160 0.87 19.59 -4.50
C SER A 160 0.94 18.40 -3.54
N LEU A 161 1.73 17.38 -3.89
CA LEU A 161 1.97 16.19 -3.10
C LEU A 161 3.39 16.24 -2.51
N ILE A 162 3.47 16.11 -1.18
CA ILE A 162 4.72 16.04 -0.43
C ILE A 162 4.87 14.61 0.09
N VAL A 163 5.88 13.88 -0.38
CA VAL A 163 6.12 12.47 0.00
C VAL A 163 7.53 12.28 0.53
N GLY A 164 7.64 11.66 1.71
CA GLY A 164 8.90 11.39 2.37
C GLY A 164 9.26 9.90 2.34
N ASN A 165 10.56 9.63 2.36
CA ASN A 165 11.09 8.31 2.66
C ASN A 165 11.53 8.28 4.14
N PRO A 166 10.77 7.62 5.04
CA PRO A 166 11.09 7.59 6.47
C PRO A 166 12.46 6.97 6.76
N VAL A 167 12.89 5.97 5.97
CA VAL A 167 14.20 5.32 6.12
C VAL A 167 15.33 6.28 5.75
N LYS A 168 15.20 7.01 4.63
CA LYS A 168 16.18 8.02 4.18
C LYS A 168 16.30 9.15 5.21
N ALA A 169 15.16 9.65 5.70
CA ALA A 169 15.11 10.73 6.68
C ALA A 169 15.76 10.32 8.02
N ALA A 170 15.39 9.15 8.56
CA ALA A 170 15.98 8.61 9.78
C ALA A 170 17.48 8.32 9.64
N SER A 171 17.92 7.76 8.50
CA SER A 171 19.32 7.37 8.32
C SER A 171 20.27 8.58 8.32
N LYS A 172 19.79 9.75 7.89
CA LYS A 172 20.53 11.04 7.89
C LYS A 172 20.69 11.64 9.30
N LYS A 173 19.95 11.18 10.31
CA LYS A 173 20.00 11.71 11.70
C LYS A 173 20.79 10.85 12.70
N GLY A 174 21.29 9.69 12.31
CA GLY A 174 22.12 8.83 13.19
C GLY A 174 21.39 7.60 13.75
N GLY A 175 21.85 7.09 14.90
CA GLY A 175 21.42 5.82 15.50
C GLY A 175 20.01 5.82 16.11
N ASP A 176 19.57 6.93 16.69
CA ASP A 176 18.36 7.02 17.53
C ASP A 176 17.07 6.54 16.85
N PHE A 177 16.95 6.73 15.54
CA PHE A 177 15.79 6.25 14.78
C PHE A 177 15.97 4.87 14.16
N ARG A 178 17.21 4.37 13.98
CA ARG A 178 17.46 3.11 13.27
C ARG A 178 17.02 1.88 14.07
N ASP A 179 17.02 1.99 15.39
CA ASP A 179 16.61 0.89 16.27
C ASP A 179 15.11 0.81 16.50
N ARG A 180 14.37 1.87 16.16
CA ARG A 180 12.92 1.95 16.26
C ARG A 180 12.23 0.92 15.37
N ARG A 181 11.08 0.44 15.84
CA ARG A 181 10.26 -0.55 15.12
C ARG A 181 9.74 0.04 13.81
N GLY A 182 9.42 1.34 13.80
CA GLY A 182 8.96 2.06 12.61
C GLY A 182 10.00 2.04 11.50
N TYR A 183 11.26 2.28 11.82
CA TYR A 183 12.36 2.23 10.85
C TYR A 183 12.50 0.83 10.24
N LYS A 184 12.50 -0.21 11.09
CA LYS A 184 12.63 -1.60 10.66
C LYS A 184 11.46 -2.02 9.76
N PHE A 185 10.24 -1.62 10.11
CA PHE A 185 9.05 -1.85 9.30
C PHE A 185 9.13 -1.11 7.97
N SER A 186 9.41 0.20 8.00
CA SER A 186 9.49 1.02 6.79
C SER A 186 10.56 0.52 5.82
N ARG A 187 11.69 0.04 6.34
CA ARG A 187 12.75 -0.56 5.54
C ARG A 187 12.32 -1.88 4.93
N ARG A 188 11.66 -2.74 5.70
CA ARG A 188 11.24 -4.07 5.25
C ARG A 188 10.17 -4.02 4.16
N PHE A 189 9.22 -3.08 4.27
CA PHE A 189 8.05 -3.01 3.38
C PHE A 189 8.05 -1.77 2.48
N ALA A 190 9.22 -1.15 2.31
CA ALA A 190 9.45 0.03 1.49
C ALA A 190 8.37 1.12 1.66
N GLU A 191 8.10 1.52 2.90
CA GLU A 191 7.12 2.57 3.18
C GLU A 191 7.53 3.93 2.56
N ARG A 192 6.51 4.67 2.16
CA ARG A 192 6.55 6.08 1.81
C ARG A 192 5.43 6.77 2.57
N LEU A 193 5.66 8.01 2.98
CA LEU A 193 4.68 8.77 3.75
C LEU A 193 4.31 10.03 3.01
N ALA A 194 3.06 10.14 2.56
CA ALA A 194 2.52 11.41 2.10
C ALA A 194 2.15 12.26 3.30
N TYR A 195 2.55 13.53 3.28
CA TYR A 195 2.24 14.47 4.33
C TYR A 195 0.86 15.10 4.07
N ARG A 196 -0.04 14.97 5.03
CA ARG A 196 -1.40 15.53 5.17
C ARG A 196 -2.42 15.25 4.08
N ARG A 197 -2.04 15.30 2.80
CA ARG A 197 -2.96 15.19 1.67
C ARG A 197 -2.30 14.50 0.49
N ILE A 198 -3.08 13.65 -0.17
CA ILE A 198 -2.85 13.19 -1.54
C ILE A 198 -3.96 13.78 -2.41
N PRO A 199 -3.69 14.81 -3.22
CA PRO A 199 -4.70 15.41 -4.09
C PRO A 199 -5.24 14.42 -5.12
N LYS A 200 -6.51 14.53 -5.50
CA LYS A 200 -7.11 13.67 -6.54
C LYS A 200 -6.34 13.70 -7.86
N SER A 201 -5.74 14.83 -8.23
CA SER A 201 -4.91 14.99 -9.42
C SER A 201 -3.64 14.13 -9.42
N CYS A 202 -3.20 13.66 -8.25
CA CYS A 202 -2.05 12.76 -8.11
C CYS A 202 -2.48 11.28 -8.09
N ILE A 203 -3.78 10.98 -8.12
CA ILE A 203 -4.31 9.61 -8.12
C ILE A 203 -4.64 9.23 -9.56
N GLU A 204 -3.77 8.44 -10.20
CA GLU A 204 -3.94 8.04 -11.60
C GLU A 204 -5.16 7.15 -11.79
N GLN A 205 -5.30 6.19 -10.88
CA GLN A 205 -6.39 5.24 -10.89
C GLN A 205 -6.69 4.81 -9.47
N SER A 206 -7.94 4.45 -9.22
CA SER A 206 -8.32 3.67 -8.05
C SER A 206 -9.15 2.49 -8.50
N MET A 207 -8.89 1.33 -7.89
CA MET A 207 -9.56 0.10 -8.23
C MET A 207 -10.02 -0.64 -6.98
N VAL A 208 -11.19 -1.27 -7.06
CA VAL A 208 -11.75 -2.06 -5.97
C VAL A 208 -11.48 -3.54 -6.17
N PHE A 209 -11.02 -4.16 -5.09
CA PHE A 209 -10.89 -5.59 -4.92
C PHE A 209 -11.94 -6.06 -3.91
N THR A 210 -12.52 -7.22 -4.17
CA THR A 210 -13.54 -7.84 -3.31
C THR A 210 -13.24 -9.33 -3.22
N ALA A 211 -13.52 -9.96 -2.08
CA ALA A 211 -13.49 -11.41 -1.99
C ALA A 211 -14.67 -11.99 -2.78
N TYR A 212 -14.40 -12.76 -3.83
CA TYR A 212 -15.45 -13.49 -4.53
C TYR A 212 -15.75 -14.77 -3.72
N VAL A 213 -16.93 -14.86 -3.12
CA VAL A 213 -17.45 -16.12 -2.58
C VAL A 213 -18.39 -16.70 -3.64
N SER A 214 -17.95 -17.68 -4.41
CA SER A 214 -18.83 -18.38 -5.33
C SER A 214 -19.86 -19.19 -4.53
N SER A 215 -21.08 -18.68 -4.40
CA SER A 215 -22.20 -19.43 -3.84
C SER A 215 -22.74 -20.42 -4.87
N CYS A 216 -22.00 -21.49 -5.13
CA CYS A 216 -22.50 -22.73 -5.73
C CYS A 216 -21.55 -23.87 -5.34
N ALA A 217 -22.14 -24.99 -4.94
CA ALA A 217 -21.50 -26.16 -4.34
C ALA A 217 -20.17 -26.60 -5.02
N ARG A 218 -19.23 -27.03 -4.16
CA ARG A 218 -17.93 -27.69 -4.42
C ARG A 218 -16.71 -26.76 -4.52
N GLY A 219 -16.13 -26.50 -3.35
CA GLY A 219 -14.71 -26.17 -3.14
C GLY A 219 -14.31 -24.75 -3.55
N PRO A 220 -13.29 -24.16 -2.90
CA PRO A 220 -12.74 -22.88 -3.33
C PRO A 220 -12.13 -23.05 -4.73
N ARG A 221 -12.83 -22.53 -5.74
CA ARG A 221 -12.25 -22.28 -7.06
C ARG A 221 -11.80 -20.83 -7.10
N ILE A 222 -10.49 -20.63 -7.20
CA ILE A 222 -9.94 -19.37 -7.68
C ILE A 222 -10.32 -19.29 -9.15
N ASP A 223 -11.16 -18.32 -9.53
CA ASP A 223 -11.46 -18.07 -10.93
C ASP A 223 -10.17 -17.57 -11.61
N HIS A 224 -9.61 -18.39 -12.50
CA HIS A 224 -8.33 -18.18 -13.21
C HIS A 224 -8.36 -17.01 -14.21
N ARG A 225 -9.22 -15.99 -14.02
CA ARG A 225 -9.23 -14.76 -14.83
C ARG A 225 -8.31 -13.65 -14.31
N TYR A 226 -7.55 -13.92 -13.25
CA TYR A 226 -6.41 -13.11 -12.85
C TYR A 226 -5.12 -13.85 -13.22
N SER A 227 -4.77 -13.83 -14.50
CA SER A 227 -3.41 -14.20 -14.93
C SER A 227 -2.46 -13.05 -14.59
N LEU A 228 -1.99 -13.01 -13.34
CA LEU A 228 -0.67 -12.46 -13.03
C LEU A 228 0.29 -13.64 -12.99
N LEU A 229 0.68 -14.13 -14.18
CA LEU A 229 1.78 -15.06 -14.32
C LEU A 229 2.98 -14.27 -14.85
N ALA A 230 3.95 -14.04 -13.97
CA ALA A 230 5.33 -13.86 -14.38
C ALA A 230 5.83 -15.24 -14.84
N SER A 231 5.81 -15.49 -16.15
CA SER A 231 6.56 -16.57 -16.76
C SER A 231 8.03 -16.14 -16.84
N SER A 232 8.89 -16.80 -16.06
CA SER A 232 10.34 -16.83 -16.33
C SER A 232 10.59 -17.64 -17.60
N PRO A 233 11.41 -17.17 -18.55
CA PRO A 233 11.85 -18.01 -19.66
C PRO A 233 12.96 -18.98 -19.20
N ASP A 234 13.11 -20.04 -19.96
CA ASP A 234 14.18 -21.05 -19.94
C ASP A 234 14.12 -22.15 -18.87
N ASP A 235 13.49 -23.28 -19.21
CA ASP A 235 14.28 -24.48 -19.50
C ASP A 235 13.44 -25.54 -20.24
N THR A 236 13.49 -25.52 -21.57
CA THR A 236 13.05 -26.61 -22.43
C THR A 236 14.23 -27.53 -22.71
N ARG A 237 14.38 -28.63 -21.96
CA ARG A 237 14.99 -29.86 -22.49
C ARG A 237 14.26 -31.12 -22.05
N GLN A 238 13.48 -31.60 -23.02
CA GLN A 238 13.28 -32.99 -23.43
C GLN A 238 12.72 -34.02 -22.44
N VAL A 239 11.48 -34.37 -22.74
CA VAL A 239 10.81 -35.65 -22.50
C VAL A 239 11.67 -36.83 -22.99
N SER A 240 11.81 -37.86 -22.15
CA SER A 240 12.09 -39.23 -22.58
C SER A 240 11.25 -40.19 -21.74
N GLN A 241 10.47 -41.03 -22.44
CA GLN A 241 9.51 -41.97 -21.90
C GLN A 241 10.13 -43.34 -21.55
N ARG A 242 9.41 -44.06 -20.67
CA ARG A 242 9.30 -45.52 -20.47
C ARG A 242 10.15 -46.14 -19.32
N PRO A 243 9.85 -47.38 -18.88
CA PRO A 243 8.70 -47.73 -18.04
C PRO A 243 9.10 -48.62 -16.83
N TRP A 244 8.13 -48.89 -15.95
CA TRP A 244 8.04 -49.92 -14.90
C TRP A 244 9.14 -50.99 -14.82
N THR A 245 9.75 -51.15 -13.64
CA THR A 245 10.16 -52.45 -13.09
C THR A 245 10.04 -52.47 -11.56
N GLU A 246 9.58 -53.62 -11.07
CA GLU A 246 9.34 -53.97 -9.68
C GLU A 246 10.64 -54.24 -8.90
N SER A 247 10.62 -53.91 -7.61
CA SER A 247 11.26 -54.60 -6.47
C SER A 247 11.21 -53.62 -5.29
N GLY A 248 10.51 -53.85 -4.18
CA GLY A 248 10.46 -55.08 -3.42
C GLY A 248 11.64 -55.13 -2.45
N HIS A 249 11.62 -54.36 -1.36
CA HIS A 249 12.16 -54.84 -0.08
C HIS A 249 11.63 -54.08 1.15
N GLN A 250 11.47 -54.91 2.18
CA GLN A 250 10.83 -54.70 3.47
C GLN A 250 11.75 -54.03 4.50
N MET A 251 11.08 -53.43 5.48
CA MET A 251 11.42 -53.38 6.92
C MET A 251 12.67 -52.62 7.40
N GLY A 252 12.40 -51.70 8.33
CA GLY A 252 13.39 -51.12 9.24
C GLY A 252 12.74 -50.15 10.21
N ARG A 253 12.06 -50.67 11.23
CA ARG A 253 11.55 -49.88 12.37
C ARG A 253 12.71 -49.44 13.28
N ARG A 254 12.69 -48.15 13.65
CA ARG A 254 13.01 -47.54 14.97
C ARG A 254 14.49 -47.51 15.43
N PRO A 255 14.85 -46.72 16.48
CA PRO A 255 14.34 -45.39 16.89
C PRO A 255 15.44 -44.44 17.48
N LEU A 256 15.00 -43.24 17.90
CA LEU A 256 15.50 -42.40 19.02
C LEU A 256 16.98 -41.95 19.00
N PHE A 257 17.20 -40.66 18.75
CA PHE A 257 17.63 -39.66 19.74
C PHE A 257 17.14 -38.27 19.29
#